data_AF-A0A9D7KFZ2-F1
#
_entry.id   AF-A0A9D7KFZ2-F1
#
_cell.length_a   1.000
_cell.length_b   1.000
_cell.length_c   1.000
_cell.angle_alpha   90.00
_cell.angle_beta   90.00
_cell.angle_gamma   90.00
#
_symmetry.space_group_name_H-M   'P 1'
#
loop_
_entity.id
_entity.type
_entity.pdbx_description
1 polymer ?
#
loop_
_entity_poly.entity_id
_entity_poly.type
_entity_poly.pdbx_seq_one_letter_code
_entity_poly.pdbx_strand_id
1 'polypeptide(L)'
;MAEKEALIRNLNVRQQGQAKALQETTSQVTRDQVRLRRLATQPGAASSIAEAEVAMTSLKSSQITAPEQILQAQRLLDAATASYAKGNYGIAMDHAAQTREFIGMVKDNRTRKASDQRLAMVSFSIPVPLRAKSNINLRREPFGSAIKFGALKKTLR
;
A
#
# COMPACT_ATOMS: atom_id res chain seq x y z
N MET A 1 15.61 -5.28 -49.49
CA MET A 1 16.40 -5.84 -48.36
C MET A 1 17.04 -4.75 -47.51
N ALA A 2 17.73 -3.75 -48.09
CA ALA A 2 18.44 -2.70 -47.35
C ALA A 2 17.57 -1.83 -46.40
N GLU A 3 16.33 -1.51 -46.78
CA GLU A 3 15.45 -0.68 -45.95
C GLU A 3 14.99 -1.37 -44.65
N LYS A 4 14.71 -2.67 -44.69
CA LYS A 4 14.38 -3.45 -43.49
C LYS A 4 15.57 -3.54 -42.53
N GLU A 5 16.78 -3.69 -43.04
CA GLU A 5 18.01 -3.70 -42.23
C GLU A 5 18.31 -2.34 -41.61
N ALA A 6 18.03 -1.24 -42.31
CA ALA A 6 18.13 0.12 -41.76
C ALA A 6 17.12 0.36 -40.64
N LEU A 7 15.89 -0.15 -40.78
CA LEU A 7 14.85 -0.07 -39.74
C LEU A 7 15.24 -0.84 -38.48
N ILE A 8 15.74 -2.08 -38.64
CA ILE A 8 16.17 -2.94 -37.52
C ILE A 8 17.34 -2.28 -36.76
N ARG A 9 18.31 -1.69 -37.48
CA ARG A 9 19.41 -0.96 -36.86
C ARG A 9 18.92 0.24 -36.04
N ASN A 10 17.98 1.03 -36.57
CA ASN A 10 17.42 2.17 -35.86
C ASN A 10 16.67 1.76 -34.58
N LEU A 11 15.90 0.67 -34.64
CA LEU A 11 15.20 0.14 -33.48
C LEU A 11 16.17 -0.33 -32.39
N ASN A 12 17.24 -1.03 -32.76
CA ASN A 12 18.26 -1.48 -31.81
C ASN A 12 19.01 -0.31 -31.16
N VAL A 13 19.37 0.72 -31.93
CA VAL A 13 20.02 1.93 -31.38
C VAL A 13 19.10 2.64 -30.39
N ARG A 14 17.80 2.75 -30.70
CA ARG A 14 16.82 3.36 -29.80
C ARG A 14 16.62 2.56 -28.52
N GLN A 15 16.53 1.23 -28.62
CA GLN A 15 16.42 0.35 -27.45
C GLN A 15 17.67 0.40 -26.57
N GLN A 16 18.86 0.41 -27.16
CA GLN A 16 20.12 0.56 -26.41
C GLN A 16 20.25 1.93 -25.74
N GLY A 17 19.79 2.99 -26.41
CA GLY A 17 19.74 4.34 -25.83
C GLY A 17 18.79 4.42 -24.63
N GLN A 18 17.61 3.80 -24.73
CA GLN A 18 16.66 3.71 -23.62
C GLN A 18 17.21 2.87 -22.46
N ALA A 19 17.82 1.73 -22.75
CA ALA A 19 18.43 0.87 -21.72
C ALA A 19 19.58 1.59 -20.99
N LYS A 20 20.43 2.33 -21.71
CA LYS A 20 21.49 3.16 -21.11
C LYS A 20 20.93 4.28 -20.24
N ALA A 21 19.93 5.02 -20.72
CA ALA A 21 19.30 6.07 -19.93
C ALA A 21 18.64 5.53 -18.66
N LEU A 22 17.99 4.37 -18.73
CA LEU A 22 17.43 3.66 -17.57
C LEU A 22 18.53 3.19 -16.60
N GLN A 23 19.67 2.71 -17.11
CA GLN A 23 20.78 2.27 -16.28
C GLN A 23 21.51 3.43 -15.59
N GLU A 24 21.69 4.56 -16.29
CA GLU A 24 22.28 5.79 -15.75
C GLU A 24 21.38 6.39 -14.67
N THR A 25 20.07 6.50 -14.92
CA THR A 25 19.11 6.97 -13.90
C THR A 25 19.06 6.05 -12.68
N THR A 26 19.06 4.73 -12.88
CA THR A 26 19.13 3.76 -11.77
C THR A 26 20.43 3.90 -10.98
N SER A 27 21.56 4.08 -11.66
CA SER A 27 22.86 4.25 -11.03
C SER A 27 22.95 5.55 -10.23
N GLN A 28 22.36 6.63 -10.75
CA GLN A 28 22.32 7.93 -10.06
C GLN A 28 21.46 7.86 -8.80
N VAL A 29 20.26 7.27 -8.88
CA VAL A 29 19.38 7.05 -7.71
C VAL A 29 20.06 6.18 -6.66
N THR A 30 20.74 5.10 -7.10
CA THR A 30 21.50 4.22 -6.20
C THR A 30 22.66 4.97 -5.55
N ARG A 31 23.37 5.81 -6.30
CA ARG A 31 24.48 6.62 -5.80
C ARG A 31 23.98 7.67 -4.80
N ASP A 32 22.85 8.30 -5.05
CA ASP A 32 22.23 9.28 -4.14
C ASP A 32 21.71 8.59 -2.87
N GLN A 33 21.09 7.42 -2.98
CA GLN A 33 20.74 6.58 -1.82
C GLN A 33 21.98 6.17 -0.99
N VAL A 34 23.07 5.77 -1.65
CA VAL A 34 24.33 5.42 -0.97
C VAL A 34 24.98 6.66 -0.35
N ARG A 35 24.86 7.84 -0.98
CA ARG A 35 25.38 9.11 -0.43
C ARG A 35 24.58 9.55 0.79
N LEU A 36 23.26 9.41 0.76
CA LEU A 36 22.39 9.58 1.92
C LEU A 36 22.76 8.60 3.05
N ARG A 37 23.05 7.33 2.74
CA ARG A 37 23.52 6.34 3.72
C ARG A 37 24.90 6.64 4.30
N ARG A 38 25.83 7.19 3.50
CA ARG A 38 27.16 7.63 3.99
C ARG A 38 27.12 8.93 4.80
N LEU A 39 26.02 9.67 4.73
CA LEU A 39 25.75 10.91 5.47
C LEU A 39 24.50 10.74 6.34
N ALA A 40 24.38 9.62 7.05
CA ALA A 40 23.36 9.44 8.07
C ALA A 40 23.64 10.40 9.23
N THR A 41 23.20 11.64 9.07
CA THR A 41 23.40 12.72 10.01
C THR A 41 22.23 12.77 10.98
N GLN A 42 22.49 13.29 12.17
CA GLN A 42 21.44 13.52 13.16
C GLN A 42 20.27 14.36 12.61
N PRO A 43 20.48 15.50 11.92
CA PRO A 43 19.36 16.27 11.36
C PRO A 43 18.62 15.52 10.25
N GLY A 44 19.34 14.75 9.42
CA GLY A 44 18.72 13.92 8.39
C GLY A 44 17.81 12.85 8.97
N ALA A 45 18.28 12.14 10.00
CA ALA A 45 17.48 11.13 10.71
C ALA A 45 16.27 11.75 11.41
N ALA A 46 16.43 12.90 12.05
CA ALA A 46 15.31 13.64 12.66
C ALA A 46 14.26 14.03 11.61
N SER A 47 14.69 14.56 10.46
CA SER A 47 13.78 14.91 9.35
C SER A 47 13.03 13.68 8.83
N SER A 48 13.75 12.57 8.65
CA SER A 48 13.15 11.31 8.17
C SER A 48 12.09 10.78 9.13
N ILE A 49 12.36 10.82 10.44
CA ILE A 49 11.39 10.45 11.49
C ILE A 49 10.18 11.40 11.45
N ALA A 50 10.39 12.71 11.34
CA ALA A 50 9.29 13.68 11.26
C ALA A 50 8.39 13.42 10.04
N GLU A 51 8.96 13.10 8.88
CA GLU A 51 8.18 12.72 7.70
C GLU A 51 7.37 11.43 7.93
N ALA A 52 7.94 10.46 8.66
CA ALA A 52 7.23 9.24 9.05
C ALA A 52 6.10 9.51 10.07
N GLU A 53 6.28 10.45 11.01
CA GLU A 53 5.25 10.90 11.96
C GLU A 53 4.08 11.60 11.25
N VAL A 54 4.35 12.41 10.23
CA VAL A 54 3.31 13.04 9.40
C VAL A 54 2.52 11.97 8.63
N ALA A 55 3.21 10.98 8.07
CA ALA A 55 2.57 9.83 7.42
C ALA A 55 1.72 9.02 8.42
N MET A 56 2.21 8.83 9.64
CA MET A 56 1.50 8.15 10.73
C MET A 56 0.22 8.88 11.11
N THR A 57 0.28 10.20 11.25
CA THR A 57 -0.87 11.04 11.54
C THR A 57 -1.93 10.90 10.44
N SER A 58 -1.49 10.86 9.18
CA SER A 58 -2.37 10.61 8.03
C SER A 58 -2.98 9.20 8.03
N LEU A 59 -2.27 8.19 8.53
CA LEU A 59 -2.79 6.83 8.67
C LEU A 59 -3.86 6.75 9.76
N LYS A 60 -3.62 7.39 10.92
CA LYS A 60 -4.52 7.43 12.09
C LYS A 60 -5.80 8.23 11.83
N SER A 61 -5.74 9.30 11.04
CA SER A 61 -6.92 10.09 10.68
C SER A 61 -7.87 9.36 9.73
N SER A 62 -7.44 8.24 9.13
CA SER A 62 -8.26 7.45 8.24
C SER A 62 -9.18 6.50 9.02
N GLN A 63 -10.49 6.71 8.95
CA GLN A 63 -11.54 5.90 9.58
C GLN A 63 -11.62 4.42 9.16
N ILE A 64 -10.89 4.01 8.12
CA ILE A 64 -10.98 2.66 7.52
C ILE A 64 -9.72 1.84 7.82
N THR A 65 -8.69 2.45 8.43
CA THR A 65 -7.46 1.73 8.79
C THR A 65 -7.73 0.75 9.92
N ALA A 66 -7.31 -0.51 9.75
CA ALA A 66 -7.43 -1.50 10.80
C ALA A 66 -6.50 -1.15 11.99
N PRO A 67 -6.92 -1.34 13.24
CA PRO A 67 -6.11 -1.02 14.42
C PRO A 67 -4.77 -1.75 14.42
N GLU A 68 -4.72 -2.99 13.92
CA GLU A 68 -3.48 -3.77 13.75
C GLU A 68 -2.47 -3.11 12.82
N GLN A 69 -2.92 -2.46 11.74
CA GLN A 69 -2.05 -1.75 10.81
C GLN A 69 -1.47 -0.50 11.48
N ILE A 70 -2.26 0.20 12.28
CA ILE A 70 -1.79 1.35 13.05
C ILE A 70 -0.73 0.90 14.07
N LEU A 71 -0.98 -0.19 14.80
CA LEU A 71 -0.03 -0.76 15.76
C LEU A 71 1.27 -1.21 15.07
N GLN A 72 1.18 -1.86 13.90
CA GLN A 72 2.36 -2.29 13.16
C GLN A 72 3.20 -1.11 12.68
N ALA A 73 2.56 -0.08 12.11
CA ALA A 73 3.26 1.14 11.72
C ALA A 73 3.90 1.82 12.93
N GLN A 74 3.20 1.86 14.07
CA GLN A 74 3.70 2.49 15.30
C GLN A 74 4.96 1.78 15.81
N ARG A 75 4.99 0.45 15.81
CA ARG A 75 6.19 -0.32 16.19
C ARG A 75 7.41 0.00 15.33
N LEU A 76 7.22 0.20 14.03
CA LEU A 76 8.31 0.58 13.12
C LEU A 76 8.81 2.00 13.42
N LEU A 77 7.89 2.93 13.69
CA LEU A 77 8.23 4.29 14.09
C LEU A 77 8.98 4.32 15.43
N ASP A 78 8.54 3.53 16.41
CA ASP A 78 9.19 3.39 17.71
C ASP A 78 10.61 2.80 17.57
N ALA A 79 10.82 1.87 16.62
CA ALA A 79 12.15 1.35 16.32
C ALA A 79 13.07 2.42 15.69
N ALA A 80 12.50 3.35 14.90
CA ALA A 80 13.24 4.48 14.34
C ALA A 80 13.68 5.46 15.45
N THR A 81 12.77 5.86 16.33
CA THR A 81 13.04 6.78 17.45
C THR A 81 14.01 6.17 18.46
N ALA A 82 13.87 4.88 18.78
CA ALA A 82 14.81 4.17 19.65
C ALA A 82 16.23 4.08 19.05
N SER A 83 16.34 3.94 17.74
CA SER A 83 17.64 3.93 17.05
C SER A 83 18.27 5.32 17.00
N TYR A 84 17.45 6.35 16.80
CA TYR A 84 17.88 7.75 16.84
C TYR A 84 18.42 8.14 18.22
N ALA A 85 17.72 7.75 19.29
CA ALA A 85 18.16 8.00 20.67
C ALA A 85 19.51 7.33 21.00
N LYS A 86 19.84 6.22 20.31
CA LYS A 86 21.12 5.51 20.45
C LYS A 86 22.24 6.09 19.56
N GLY A 87 21.98 7.15 18.80
CA GLY A 87 22.94 7.72 17.84
C GLY A 87 23.09 6.91 16.54
N ASN A 88 22.27 5.87 16.34
CA ASN A 88 22.31 5.01 15.17
C ASN A 88 21.48 5.61 14.02
N TYR A 89 21.93 6.75 13.49
CA TYR A 89 21.16 7.54 12.51
C TYR A 89 20.85 6.80 11.22
N GLY A 90 21.74 5.92 10.75
CA GLY A 90 21.50 5.12 9.54
C GLY A 90 20.33 4.14 9.74
N ILE A 91 20.32 3.44 10.88
CA ILE A 91 19.25 2.51 11.25
C ILE A 91 17.94 3.27 11.50
N ALA A 92 18.01 4.45 12.12
CA ALA A 92 16.85 5.31 12.32
C ALA A 92 16.20 5.71 10.99
N MET A 93 17.00 6.10 10.00
CA MET A 93 16.51 6.43 8.65
C MET A 93 15.94 5.21 7.93
N ASP A 94 16.57 4.04 8.05
CA ASP A 94 16.04 2.81 7.45
C ASP A 94 14.67 2.42 8.06
N HIS A 95 14.50 2.49 9.39
CA HIS A 95 13.21 2.24 10.03
C HIS A 95 12.15 3.32 9.68
N ALA A 96 12.55 4.59 9.56
CA ALA A 96 11.64 5.66 9.14
C ALA A 96 11.16 5.46 7.69
N ALA A 97 12.06 5.03 6.79
CA ALA A 97 11.71 4.66 5.42
C ALA A 97 10.73 3.46 5.39
N GLN A 98 11.04 2.39 6.13
CA GLN A 98 10.15 1.22 6.26
C GLN A 98 8.76 1.59 6.78
N THR A 99 8.68 2.50 7.76
CA THR A 99 7.41 3.01 8.29
C THR A 99 6.58 3.67 7.18
N ARG A 100 7.20 4.54 6.38
CA ARG A 100 6.52 5.25 5.29
C ARG A 100 6.10 4.32 4.16
N GLU A 101 6.95 3.38 3.78
CA GLU A 101 6.63 2.35 2.78
C GLU A 101 5.44 1.50 3.22
N PHE A 102 5.44 1.05 4.48
CA PHE A 102 4.33 0.31 5.05
C PHE A 102 3.01 1.10 5.01
N ILE A 103 3.06 2.38 5.41
CA ILE A 103 1.89 3.28 5.33
C ILE A 103 1.43 3.45 3.88
N GLY A 104 2.36 3.58 2.93
CA GLY A 104 2.07 3.61 1.50
C GLY A 104 1.33 2.36 1.03
N MET A 105 1.84 1.18 1.36
CA MET A 105 1.19 -0.09 1.02
C MET A 105 -0.21 -0.21 1.62
N VAL A 106 -0.43 0.22 2.86
CA VAL A 106 -1.77 0.22 3.48
C VAL A 106 -2.72 1.14 2.72
N LYS A 107 -2.26 2.34 2.32
CA LYS A 107 -3.06 3.26 1.51
C LYS A 107 -3.36 2.72 0.11
N ASP A 108 -2.40 2.07 -0.55
CA ASP A 108 -2.58 1.50 -1.89
C ASP A 108 -3.46 0.24 -1.90
N ASN A 109 -3.41 -0.56 -0.83
CA ASN A 109 -4.34 -1.66 -0.64
C ASN A 109 -5.75 -1.12 -0.38
N ARG A 110 -5.88 0.01 0.33
CA ARG A 110 -7.16 0.70 0.48
C ARG A 110 -7.70 1.21 -0.85
N THR A 111 -6.91 1.84 -1.71
CA THR A 111 -7.41 2.33 -3.02
C THR A 111 -7.90 1.16 -3.89
N ARG A 112 -7.19 0.03 -3.87
CA ARG A 112 -7.65 -1.22 -4.52
C ARG A 112 -8.94 -1.78 -3.92
N LYS A 113 -9.06 -1.84 -2.59
CA LYS A 113 -10.31 -2.28 -1.94
C LYS A 113 -11.48 -1.29 -2.13
N ALA A 114 -11.19 0.00 -2.27
CA ALA A 114 -12.19 1.03 -2.57
C ALA A 114 -12.68 0.94 -4.01
N SER A 115 -11.82 0.58 -4.98
CA SER A 115 -12.31 0.20 -6.32
C SER A 115 -13.19 -1.05 -6.31
N ASP A 116 -12.98 -1.96 -5.34
CA ASP A 116 -13.86 -3.11 -5.05
C ASP A 116 -15.11 -2.77 -4.21
N GLN A 117 -15.30 -1.53 -3.74
CA GLN A 117 -16.45 -1.14 -2.90
C GLN A 117 -17.81 -1.19 -3.60
N ARG A 118 -17.89 -1.59 -4.89
CA ARG A 118 -19.17 -2.09 -5.44
C ARG A 118 -19.65 -3.37 -4.72
N LEU A 119 -18.80 -3.98 -3.88
CA LEU A 119 -19.08 -5.16 -3.05
C LEU A 119 -18.84 -4.88 -1.56
N ALA A 120 -19.25 -3.72 -1.04
CA ALA A 120 -19.20 -3.45 0.40
C ALA A 120 -20.14 -4.40 1.18
N MET A 121 -19.61 -5.55 1.58
CA MET A 121 -20.30 -6.54 2.41
C MET A 121 -20.19 -6.11 3.87
N VAL A 122 -21.31 -5.71 4.47
CA VAL A 122 -21.38 -5.39 5.91
C VAL A 122 -21.56 -6.68 6.70
N SER A 123 -20.69 -6.92 7.67
CA SER A 123 -20.78 -8.07 8.57
C SER A 123 -21.80 -7.79 9.68
N PHE A 124 -22.68 -8.74 9.97
CA PHE A 124 -23.60 -8.64 11.10
C PHE A 124 -22.92 -9.20 12.36
N SER A 125 -22.85 -8.39 13.43
CA SER A 125 -22.28 -8.81 14.73
C SER A 125 -23.24 -9.62 15.61
N ILE A 126 -24.46 -9.86 15.14
CA ILE A 126 -25.48 -10.67 15.80
C ILE A 126 -26.06 -11.68 14.81
N PRO A 127 -26.45 -12.89 15.26
CA PRO A 127 -27.17 -13.83 14.40
C PRO A 127 -28.46 -13.19 13.89
N VAL A 128 -28.58 -13.06 12.56
CA VAL A 128 -29.81 -12.57 11.92
C VAL A 128 -30.62 -13.77 11.45
N PRO A 129 -31.79 -14.06 12.07
CA PRO A 129 -32.63 -15.16 11.62
C PRO A 129 -33.23 -14.82 10.24
N LEU A 130 -32.92 -15.64 9.24
CA LEU A 130 -33.48 -15.50 7.90
C LEU A 130 -34.75 -16.34 7.76
N ARG A 131 -35.79 -15.80 7.13
CA ARG A 131 -37.01 -16.52 6.76
C ARG A 131 -37.11 -16.61 5.24
N ALA A 132 -37.22 -17.83 4.71
CA ALA A 132 -37.45 -18.05 3.29
C ALA A 132 -38.95 -17.88 2.98
N LYS A 133 -39.27 -17.23 1.86
CA LYS A 133 -40.66 -17.11 1.37
C LYS A 133 -41.14 -18.37 0.64
N SER A 134 -40.22 -19.22 0.19
CA SER A 134 -40.50 -20.45 -0.53
C SER A 134 -39.48 -21.53 -0.17
N ASN A 135 -39.82 -22.80 -0.38
CA ASN A 135 -38.89 -23.91 -0.19
C ASN A 135 -37.79 -23.86 -1.25
N ILE A 136 -36.58 -23.48 -0.84
CA ILE A 136 -35.40 -23.41 -1.70
C ILE A 136 -34.27 -24.28 -1.15
N ASN A 137 -33.66 -25.09 -2.01
CA ASN A 137 -32.47 -25.87 -1.66
C ASN A 137 -31.22 -24.99 -1.74
N LEU A 138 -30.83 -24.42 -0.60
CA LEU A 138 -29.66 -23.52 -0.49
C LEU A 138 -28.33 -24.20 -0.89
N ARG A 139 -28.27 -25.53 -0.90
CA ARG A 139 -27.08 -26.31 -1.27
C ARG A 139 -26.88 -26.48 -2.77
N ARG A 140 -27.88 -26.12 -3.59
CA ARG A 140 -27.84 -26.41 -5.05
C ARG A 140 -26.88 -25.48 -5.80
N GLU A 141 -26.62 -24.28 -5.27
CA GLU A 141 -25.65 -23.32 -5.83
C GLU A 141 -24.93 -22.55 -4.71
N PRO A 142 -23.79 -23.04 -4.19
CA PRO A 142 -23.06 -22.37 -3.13
C PRO A 142 -22.33 -21.08 -3.59
N PHE A 143 -22.24 -20.82 -4.91
CA PHE A 143 -21.41 -19.74 -5.46
C PHE A 143 -22.08 -18.95 -6.61
N GLY A 144 -23.09 -18.12 -6.31
CA GLY A 144 -23.17 -16.84 -7.04
C GLY A 144 -24.46 -16.44 -7.76
N SER A 145 -25.64 -17.03 -7.50
CA SER A 145 -26.90 -16.42 -7.97
C SER A 145 -28.07 -16.63 -7.02
N ALA A 146 -27.92 -16.20 -5.76
CA ALA A 146 -29.09 -16.09 -4.89
C ALA A 146 -29.96 -14.92 -5.37
N ILE A 147 -31.10 -15.23 -5.99
CA ILE A 147 -32.12 -14.24 -6.39
C ILE A 147 -32.55 -13.47 -5.12
N LYS A 148 -32.25 -12.17 -5.07
CA LYS A 148 -32.66 -11.31 -3.95
C LYS A 148 -34.16 -11.03 -4.07
N PHE A 149 -34.98 -11.65 -3.20
CA PHE A 149 -36.44 -11.47 -3.20
C PHE A 149 -36.95 -10.21 -2.46
N GLY A 150 -36.06 -9.28 -2.13
CA GLY A 150 -36.37 -7.98 -1.52
C GLY A 150 -35.60 -7.69 -0.23
N ALA A 151 -35.57 -6.41 0.16
CA ALA A 151 -34.95 -5.93 1.39
C ALA A 151 -36.02 -5.67 2.47
N LEU A 152 -35.74 -6.05 3.71
CA LEU A 152 -36.59 -5.72 4.85
C LEU A 152 -36.49 -4.22 5.15
N LYS A 153 -37.62 -3.51 5.10
CA LYS A 153 -37.67 -2.10 5.52
C LYS A 153 -37.60 -2.03 7.05
N LYS A 154 -36.73 -1.15 7.56
CA LYS A 154 -36.59 -0.85 8.98
C LYS A 154 -37.91 -0.26 9.50
N THR A 155 -38.64 -1.00 10.32
CA THR A 155 -39.71 -0.44 11.14
C THR A 155 -39.08 0.15 12.39
N LEU A 156 -39.06 1.48 12.47
CA LEU A 156 -38.84 2.19 13.74
C LEU A 156 -40.11 2.03 14.57
N ARG A 157 -39.96 1.54 15.79
CA ARG A 157 -40.98 1.58 16.83
C ARG A 157 -40.43 2.34 18.01
#